data_AF-A0A0B6Y5Q2-F1
#
_entry.id   AF-A0A0B6Y5Q2-F1
#
_cell.length_a   1.000
_cell.length_b   1.000
_cell.length_c   1.000
_cell.angle_alpha   90.00
_cell.angle_beta   90.00
_cell.angle_gamma   90.00
#
_symmetry.space_group_name_H-M   'P 1'
#
loop_
_entity.id
_entity.type
_entity.pdbx_description
1 polymer ?
#
loop_
_entity_poly.entity_id
_entity_poly.type
_entity_poly.pdbx_seq_one_letter_code
_entity_poly.pdbx_strand_id
1 'polypeptide(L)' 'LCPAQSDHELTQWKKDGQSINPGWDRFKISREGHLRIQDTEMSDAGLYTCIATNGFGSININYTVVVLDEENQLVQE' A
#
# COMPACT_ATOMS: atom_id res chain seq x y z
N LEU A 1 -1.47 -4.54 -6.48
CA LEU A 1 -2.86 -5.06 -6.56
C LEU A 1 -3.12 -5.87 -5.29
N CYS A 2 -4.29 -5.79 -4.64
CA CYS A 2 -4.56 -6.74 -3.54
C CYS A 2 -4.95 -8.10 -4.15
N PRO A 3 -4.45 -9.25 -3.65
CA PRO A 3 -4.61 -10.54 -4.32
C PRO A 3 -5.96 -11.21 -4.08
N ALA A 4 -6.74 -10.76 -3.09
CA ALA A 4 -8.13 -11.20 -2.91
C ALA A 4 -9.04 -10.14 -3.48
N GLN A 5 -9.96 -10.59 -4.35
CA GLN A 5 -11.09 -9.81 -4.86
C GLN A 5 -12.41 -10.58 -4.73
N SER A 6 -13.28 -10.23 -3.77
CA SER A 6 -14.66 -10.73 -3.65
C SER A 6 -15.64 -9.60 -3.34
N ASP A 7 -16.89 -9.71 -3.82
CA ASP A 7 -17.95 -8.70 -3.67
C ASP A 7 -18.30 -8.33 -2.21
N HIS A 8 -17.83 -9.13 -1.25
CA HIS A 8 -18.02 -8.92 0.19
C HIS A 8 -16.71 -8.68 0.95
N GLU A 9 -15.61 -8.41 0.25
CA GLU A 9 -14.35 -8.17 0.93
C GLU A 9 -14.20 -6.72 1.38
N LEU A 10 -13.62 -6.55 2.56
CA LEU A 10 -13.11 -5.28 3.02
C LEU A 10 -11.61 -5.28 2.81
N THR A 11 -11.12 -4.33 2.01
CA THR A 11 -9.69 -4.10 1.79
C THR A 11 -9.16 -3.03 2.75
N GLN A 12 -8.12 -3.37 3.50
CA GLN A 12 -7.36 -2.44 4.35
C GLN A 12 -5.89 -2.40 3.90
N TRP A 13 -5.30 -1.20 3.95
CA TRP A 13 -3.87 -1.00 3.74
C TRP A 13 -3.18 -0.53 5.01
N LYS A 14 -1.97 -1.05 5.24
CA LYS A 14 -1.06 -0.61 6.30
C LYS A 14 0.29 -0.23 5.72
N LYS A 15 0.92 0.81 6.25
CA LYS A 15 2.33 1.17 6.04
C LYS A 15 3.07 0.93 7.35
N ASP A 16 4.11 0.11 7.33
CA ASP A 16 4.96 -0.20 8.48
C ASP A 16 4.15 -0.62 9.73
N GLY A 17 3.07 -1.38 9.50
CA GLY A 17 2.16 -1.85 10.54
C GLY A 17 1.05 -0.87 10.94
N GLN A 18 1.12 0.39 10.52
CA GLN A 18 0.12 1.42 10.79
C GLN A 18 -0.92 1.51 9.68
N SER A 19 -2.21 1.51 10.01
CA SER A 19 -3.29 1.66 9.03
C SER A 19 -3.19 2.99 8.29
N ILE A 20 -3.24 2.93 6.96
CA ILE A 20 -3.28 4.12 6.12
C ILE A 20 -4.66 4.75 6.25
N ASN A 21 -4.70 6.03 6.63
CA ASN A 21 -5.95 6.77 6.74
C ASN A 21 -6.37 7.25 5.33
N PRO A 22 -7.57 6.87 4.83
CA PRO A 22 -8.09 7.35 3.55
C PRO A 22 -8.29 8.88 3.48
N GLY A 23 -8.32 9.55 4.63
CA GLY A 23 -8.37 11.01 4.76
C GLY A 23 -7.02 11.70 4.54
N TRP A 24 -5.92 10.95 4.39
CA TRP A 24 -4.65 11.54 3.95
C TRP A 24 -4.73 11.85 2.45
N ASP A 25 -4.56 13.12 2.08
CA ASP A 25 -4.81 13.56 0.70
C ASP A 25 -3.98 12.81 -0.34
N ARG A 26 -2.73 12.48 -0.01
CA ARG A 26 -1.81 11.74 -0.90
C ARG A 26 -2.15 10.25 -1.06
N PHE A 27 -2.89 9.64 -0.14
CA PHE A 27 -3.20 8.20 -0.15
C PHE A 27 -4.66 7.95 -0.55
N LYS A 28 -4.88 7.30 -1.69
CA LYS A 28 -6.21 6.94 -2.18
C LYS A 28 -6.34 5.43 -2.37
N ILE A 29 -7.42 4.85 -1.88
CA ILE A 29 -7.75 3.43 -2.07
C ILE A 29 -8.89 3.35 -3.09
N SER A 30 -8.68 2.65 -4.20
CA SER A 30 -9.71 2.44 -5.22
C SER A 30 -10.79 1.45 -4.75
N ARG A 31 -11.92 1.38 -5.47
CA ARG A 31 -12.95 0.35 -5.22
C ARG A 31 -12.44 -1.07 -5.43
N GLU A 32 -11.40 -1.24 -6.24
CA GLU A 32 -10.73 -2.52 -6.49
C GLU A 32 -9.66 -2.82 -5.43
N GLY A 33 -9.53 -2.00 -4.39
CA GLY A 33 -8.56 -2.22 -3.32
C GLY A 33 -7.13 -1.79 -3.67
N HIS A 34 -6.93 -0.99 -4.73
CA HIS A 34 -5.62 -0.48 -5.11
C HIS A 34 -5.24 0.74 -4.28
N LEU A 35 -4.06 0.71 -3.66
CA LEU A 35 -3.47 1.88 -3.05
C LEU A 35 -2.73 2.72 -4.10
N ARG A 36 -3.09 4.00 -4.20
CA ARG A 36 -2.39 5.02 -4.98
C ARG A 36 -1.79 6.04 -4.03
N ILE A 37 -0.51 6.33 -4.22
CA ILE A 37 0.24 7.37 -3.53
C ILE A 37 0.50 8.49 -4.55
N GLN A 38 0.13 9.72 -4.22
CA GLN A 38 0.37 10.93 -5.02
C GLN A 38 1.53 11.73 -4.42
N ASP A 39 2.22 12.51 -5.25
CA ASP A 39 3.35 13.35 -4.84
C ASP A 39 4.34 12.58 -3.95
N THR A 40 4.98 11.56 -4.53
CA THR A 40 5.82 10.61 -3.80
C THR A 40 7.01 11.30 -3.11
N GLU A 41 7.25 10.94 -1.86
CA GLU A 41 8.32 11.45 -0.99
C GLU A 41 9.19 10.30 -0.48
N MET A 42 10.43 10.57 -0.08
CA MET A 42 11.33 9.53 0.48
C MET A 42 10.75 8.82 1.72
N SER A 43 9.91 9.50 2.49
CA SER A 43 9.19 8.96 3.65
C SER A 43 8.14 7.91 3.29
N ASP A 44 7.74 7.83 2.02
CA ASP A 44 6.80 6.83 1.52
C ASP A 44 7.49 5.46 1.33
N ALA A 45 8.81 5.36 1.40
CA ALA A 45 9.48 4.06 1.45
C ALA A 45 9.05 3.28 2.70
N GLY A 46 8.89 1.97 2.57
CA GLY A 46 8.48 1.10 3.68
C GLY A 46 7.75 -0.17 3.25
N LEU A 47 7.24 -0.90 4.24
CA LEU A 47 6.48 -2.13 4.06
C LEU A 47 4.98 -1.83 4.01
N TYR A 48 4.36 -2.09 2.87
CA TYR A 48 2.93 -1.94 2.65
C TYR A 48 2.23 -3.29 2.69
N THR A 49 1.27 -3.44 3.61
CA THR A 49 0.47 -4.67 3.72
C THR A 49 -0.94 -4.41 3.23
N CYS A 50 -1.38 -5.16 2.22
CA CYS A 50 -2.79 -5.23 1.88
C CYS A 50 -3.44 -6.39 2.64
N ILE A 51 -4.58 -6.13 3.27
CA ILE A 51 -5.37 -7.11 4.01
C ILE A 51 -6.76 -7.15 3.41
N ALA A 52 -7.18 -8.31 2.92
CA ALA A 52 -8.54 -8.54 2.45
C ALA A 52 -9.26 -9.43 3.45
N THR A 53 -10.43 -8.98 3.93
CA THR A 53 -11.23 -9.72 4.92
C THR A 53 -12.63 -9.98 4.38
N ASN A 54 -13.10 -11.21 4.49
CA ASN A 54 -14.50 -11.59 4.24
C ASN A 54 -15.12 -12.25 5.49
N GLY A 55 -16.35 -12.75 5.41
CA GLY A 55 -17.04 -13.38 6.54
C GLY A 55 -16.41 -14.67 7.09
N PHE A 56 -15.43 -15.25 6.41
CA PHE A 56 -14.78 -16.51 6.77
C PHE A 56 -13.33 -16.31 7.25
N GLY A 57 -12.75 -15.11 7.07
CA GLY A 57 -11.41 -14.82 7.52
C GLY A 57 -10.73 -13.72 6.72
N SER A 58 -9.40 -13.64 6.87
CA SER A 58 -8.56 -12.61 6.25
C SER A 58 -7.33 -13.23 5.60
N ILE A 59 -6.92 -12.65 4.48
CA ILE A 59 -5.60 -12.90 3.88
C ILE A 59 -4.84 -11.59 3.74
N ASN A 60 -3.51 -11.66 3.70
CA ASN A 60 -2.68 -10.48 3.50
C ASN A 60 -1.51 -10.73 2.55
N ILE A 61 -1.04 -9.66 1.91
CA ILE A 61 0.17 -9.63 1.10
C ILE A 61 1.02 -8.43 1.50
N ASN A 62 2.33 -8.59 1.39
CA ASN A 62 3.30 -7.55 1.72
C ASN A 62 3.99 -7.04 0.45
N TYR A 63 4.19 -5.74 0.38
CA TYR A 63 4.89 -5.02 -0.67
C TYR A 63 5.98 -4.16 -0.07
N THR A 64 7.23 -4.33 -0.50
CA THR A 64 8.29 -3.39 -0.14
C THR A 64 8.32 -2.28 -1.18
N VAL A 65 8.08 -1.04 -0.73
CA VAL A 65 8.18 0.16 -1.56
C VAL A 65 9.52 0.82 -1.29
N VAL A 66 10.27 1.05 -2.37
CA VAL A 66 11.51 1.82 -2.36
C VAL A 66 11.27 3.07 -3.20
N VAL A 67 11.61 4.22 -2.65
CA VAL A 67 11.56 5.51 -3.35
C VAL A 67 12.97 5.84 -3.79
N LEU A 68 13.13 6.11 -5.08
CA LEU A 68 14.41 6.46 -5.68
C LEU A 68 14.41 7.97 -5.92
N ASP A 69 15.47 8.63 -5.49
CA ASP A 69 15.80 9.96 -5.99
C ASP A 69 16.83 9.83 -7.13
N GLU A 70 16.81 10.78 -8.06
CA GLU A 70 17.69 10.77 -9.24
C GLU A 70 19.18 10.93 -8.87
N GLU A 71 19.51 11.40 -7.65
CA GLU A 71 20.89 11.56 -7.15
C GLU A 71 21.45 10.28 -6.50
N ASN A 72 20.61 9.46 -5.88
CA ASN A 72 20.92 8.19 -5.20
C ASN A 72 20.98 6.99 -6.16
N GLN A 73 20.63 7.17 -7.43
CA GLN A 73 20.88 6.17 -8.47
C GLN A 73 22.34 6.15 -8.96
N LEU A 74 23.14 7.20 -8.72
CA LEU A 74 24.54 7.27 -9.15
C LEU A 74 25.53 6.56 -8.21
N VAL A 75 25.05 5.95 -7.11
CA VAL A 75 25.90 5.32 -6.08
C VAL A 75 25.73 3.80 -6.01
N GLN A 76 25.01 3.18 -6.95
CA GLN A 76 24.90 1.72 -7.04
C GLN A 76 25.81 1.19 -8.15
N GLU A 77 27.09 0.98 -7.80
CA GLU A 77 28.03 0.10 -8.53
C GLU A 77 27.90 -1.35 -8.04
#